data_AF-A0A0C2J8S2-F1
#
_entry.id   AF-A0A0C2J8S2-F1
#
_cell.length_a   1.000
_cell.length_b   1.000
_cell.length_c   1.000
_cell.angle_alpha   90.00
_cell.angle_beta   90.00
_cell.angle_gamma   90.00
#
_symmetry.space_group_name_H-M   'P 1'
#
loop_
_entity.id
_entity.type
_entity.pdbx_description
1 polymer ?
#
loop_
_entity_poly.entity_id
_entity_poly.type
_entity_poly.pdbx_seq_one_letter_code
_entity_poly.pdbx_strand_id
1 'polypeptide(L)'
;MEKICGGSMPYVPEEELKEKHEKMRDDAIAQFTHSKKFGDNDISIKFQAQLEQDISHLFEHYYKVNMSKQVNSFKFIITAFIVMIASLMISQILDLIGLDFLMAPFHLISVLLLLLILFCAYAQFYGGFSGVLYKLNLIPDYLMREIKKLVIEKYHPVKIE
;
A
#
# COMPACT_ATOMS: atom_id res chain seq x y z
N MET A 1 15.74 -3.56 -8.34
CA MET A 1 14.92 -3.16 -7.17
C MET A 1 13.93 -2.03 -7.48
N GLU A 2 14.32 -0.92 -8.10
CA GLU A 2 13.40 0.22 -8.40
C GLU A 2 12.09 -0.18 -9.10
N LYS A 3 12.15 -1.05 -10.11
CA LYS A 3 10.94 -1.53 -10.82
C LYS A 3 10.00 -2.39 -9.97
N ILE A 4 10.42 -2.83 -8.78
CA ILE A 4 9.62 -3.69 -7.88
C ILE A 4 9.08 -2.87 -6.71
N CYS A 5 9.95 -2.14 -6.02
CA CYS A 5 9.62 -1.44 -4.77
C CYS A 5 9.89 0.07 -4.82
N GLY A 6 10.25 0.61 -5.99
CA GLY A 6 10.49 2.05 -6.21
C GLY A 6 9.25 2.91 -5.93
N GLY A 7 9.42 4.22 -5.78
CA GLY A 7 8.41 5.11 -5.17
C GLY A 7 6.98 5.01 -5.73
N SER A 8 6.83 4.76 -7.03
CA SER A 8 5.54 4.62 -7.73
C SER A 8 4.91 3.22 -7.66
N MET A 9 5.66 2.22 -7.22
CA MET A 9 5.22 0.83 -7.14
C MET A 9 4.48 0.53 -5.83
N PRO A 10 3.49 -0.38 -5.84
CA PRO A 10 2.74 -0.77 -4.65
C PRO A 10 3.62 -1.47 -3.61
N TYR A 11 3.11 -1.60 -2.39
CA TYR A 11 3.75 -2.39 -1.34
C TYR A 11 3.93 -3.84 -1.77
N VAL A 12 5.10 -4.40 -1.49
CA VAL A 12 5.42 -5.82 -1.68
C VAL A 12 5.60 -6.47 -0.30
N PRO A 13 5.02 -7.65 -0.03
CA PRO A 13 5.27 -8.39 1.20
C PRO A 13 6.75 -8.60 1.48
N GLU A 14 7.15 -8.62 2.77
CA GLU A 14 8.56 -8.74 3.17
C GLU A 14 9.23 -10.01 2.65
N GLU A 15 8.56 -11.16 2.75
CA GLU A 15 9.10 -12.44 2.27
C GLU A 15 9.36 -12.41 0.77
N GLU A 16 8.39 -11.93 -0.01
CA GLU A 16 8.51 -11.79 -1.47
C GLU A 16 9.60 -10.78 -1.85
N LEU A 17 9.73 -9.69 -1.10
CA LEU A 17 10.77 -8.68 -1.33
C LEU A 17 12.17 -9.25 -1.07
N LYS A 18 12.35 -10.02 0.00
CA LYS A 18 13.61 -10.70 0.32
C LYS A 18 13.97 -11.74 -0.74
N GLU A 19 13.02 -12.58 -1.14
CA GLU A 19 13.27 -13.59 -2.19
C GLU A 19 13.69 -12.93 -3.51
N LYS A 20 13.02 -11.85 -3.91
CA LYS A 20 13.39 -11.07 -5.11
C LYS A 20 14.73 -10.38 -4.97
N HIS A 21 15.07 -9.89 -3.78
CA HIS A 21 16.37 -9.29 -3.49
C HIS A 21 17.50 -10.31 -3.64
N GLU A 22 17.36 -11.49 -3.03
CA GLU A 22 18.36 -12.57 -3.11
C GLU A 22 18.63 -12.95 -4.56
N LYS A 23 17.58 -13.18 -5.37
CA LYS A 23 17.73 -13.46 -6.81
C LYS A 23 18.48 -12.35 -7.55
N MET A 24 18.13 -11.08 -7.30
CA MET A 24 18.80 -9.95 -7.94
C MET A 24 20.25 -9.77 -7.49
N ARG A 25 20.56 -10.07 -6.22
CA ARG A 25 21.92 -10.06 -5.71
C ARG A 25 22.75 -11.12 -6.41
N ASP A 26 22.24 -12.35 -6.48
CA ASP A 26 22.93 -13.48 -7.11
C ASP A 26 23.16 -13.21 -8.60
N ASP A 27 22.17 -12.65 -9.31
CA ASP A 27 22.32 -12.21 -10.71
C ASP A 27 23.38 -11.12 -10.87
N ALA A 28 23.44 -10.15 -9.95
CA ALA A 28 24.44 -9.08 -9.99
C ALA A 28 25.86 -9.61 -9.73
N ILE A 29 26.02 -10.54 -8.79
CA ILE A 29 27.30 -11.22 -8.51
C ILE A 29 27.71 -12.08 -9.71
N ALA A 30 26.76 -12.81 -10.32
CA ALA A 30 27.02 -13.59 -11.52
C ALA A 30 27.47 -12.71 -12.70
N GLN A 31 26.86 -11.55 -12.91
CA GLN A 31 27.29 -10.57 -13.91
C GLN A 31 28.68 -9.99 -13.61
N PHE A 32 28.95 -9.69 -12.33
CA PHE A 32 30.25 -9.19 -11.91
C PHE A 32 31.35 -10.24 -12.15
N THR A 33 31.10 -11.51 -11.86
CA THR A 33 32.06 -12.61 -12.05
C THR A 33 32.29 -12.98 -13.51
N HIS A 34 31.26 -12.93 -14.36
CA HIS A 34 31.38 -13.21 -15.80
C HIS A 34 32.05 -12.10 -16.61
N SER A 35 32.08 -10.88 -16.08
CA SER A 35 32.73 -9.75 -16.74
C SER A 35 34.24 -9.97 -16.80
N LYS A 36 34.88 -9.73 -17.96
CA LYS A 36 36.35 -9.78 -18.07
C LYS A 36 36.99 -8.70 -17.19
N LYS A 37 37.83 -9.10 -16.25
CA LYS A 37 38.54 -8.21 -15.32
C LYS A 37 40.03 -8.19 -15.66
N PHE A 38 40.65 -7.02 -15.50
CA PHE A 38 42.11 -6.87 -15.54
C PHE A 38 42.67 -6.89 -14.12
N GLY A 39 43.80 -7.56 -13.90
CA GLY A 39 44.51 -7.58 -12.62
C GLY A 39 44.48 -8.92 -11.90
N ASP A 40 44.96 -8.92 -10.65
CA ASP A 40 45.06 -10.11 -9.80
C ASP A 40 43.72 -10.47 -9.16
N ASN A 41 43.52 -11.76 -8.87
CA ASN A 41 42.27 -12.29 -8.32
C ASN A 41 41.93 -11.67 -6.95
N ASP A 42 42.94 -11.33 -6.15
CA ASP A 42 42.79 -10.69 -4.85
C ASP A 42 42.11 -9.31 -4.94
N ILE A 43 42.33 -8.58 -6.04
CA ILE A 43 41.69 -7.29 -6.29
C ILE A 43 40.22 -7.50 -6.65
N SER A 44 39.93 -8.49 -7.49
CA SER A 44 38.55 -8.85 -7.86
C SER A 44 37.74 -9.27 -6.63
N ILE A 45 38.32 -10.02 -5.70
CA ILE A 45 37.65 -10.45 -4.46
C ILE A 45 37.28 -9.25 -3.58
N LYS A 46 38.18 -8.27 -3.43
CA LYS A 46 37.89 -7.03 -2.67
C LYS A 46 36.74 -6.24 -3.29
N PHE A 47 36.73 -6.07 -4.61
CA PHE A 47 35.64 -5.37 -5.29
C PHE A 47 34.32 -6.15 -5.23
N GLN A 48 34.36 -7.48 -5.23
CA GLN A 48 33.17 -8.30 -5.02
C GLN A 48 32.59 -8.07 -3.62
N ALA A 49 33.42 -8.12 -2.58
CA ALA A 49 32.99 -7.87 -1.20
C ALA A 49 32.40 -6.46 -1.04
N GLN A 50 33.01 -5.46 -1.69
CA GLN A 50 32.47 -4.10 -1.72
C GLN A 50 31.11 -4.05 -2.42
N LEU A 51 30.96 -4.73 -3.56
CA LEU A 51 29.70 -4.80 -4.30
C LEU A 51 28.58 -5.45 -3.46
N GLU A 52 28.88 -6.54 -2.76
CA GLU A 52 27.93 -7.21 -1.87
C GLU A 52 27.49 -6.30 -0.71
N GLN A 53 28.44 -5.53 -0.15
CA GLN A 53 28.16 -4.54 0.88
C GLN A 53 27.28 -3.41 0.35
N ASP A 54 27.58 -2.88 -0.84
CA ASP A 54 26.82 -1.80 -1.48
C ASP A 54 25.40 -2.26 -1.82
N ILE A 55 25.23 -3.49 -2.32
CA ILE A 55 23.93 -4.10 -2.60
C ILE A 55 23.11 -4.23 -1.31
N SER A 56 23.73 -4.69 -0.23
CA SER A 56 23.09 -4.84 1.09
C SER A 56 22.65 -3.48 1.65
N HIS A 57 23.51 -2.47 1.55
CA HIS A 57 23.20 -1.11 1.99
C HIS A 57 22.05 -0.50 1.18
N LEU A 58 22.03 -0.68 -0.13
CA LEU A 58 20.91 -0.25 -0.98
C LEU A 58 19.62 -0.99 -0.64
N PHE A 59 19.69 -2.27 -0.30
CA PHE A 59 18.53 -3.05 0.10
C PHE A 59 17.89 -2.49 1.38
N GLU A 60 18.66 -2.09 2.38
CA GLU A 60 18.11 -1.45 3.58
C GLU A 60 17.29 -0.20 3.26
N HIS A 61 17.78 0.62 2.32
CA HIS A 61 17.06 1.79 1.85
C HIS A 61 15.72 1.40 1.21
N TYR A 62 15.75 0.46 0.26
CA TYR A 62 14.54 -0.03 -0.41
C TYR A 62 13.55 -0.71 0.54
N TYR A 63 14.05 -1.43 1.53
CA TYR A 63 13.24 -2.07 2.57
C TYR A 63 12.46 -1.03 3.37
N LYS A 64 13.13 0.03 3.85
CA LYS A 64 12.50 1.13 4.59
C LYS A 64 11.45 1.86 3.74
N VAL A 65 11.77 2.14 2.47
CA VAL A 65 10.84 2.76 1.52
C VAL A 65 9.62 1.87 1.24
N ASN A 66 9.79 0.56 1.18
CA ASN A 66 8.68 -0.36 1.00
C ASN A 66 7.80 -0.44 2.26
N MET A 67 8.42 -0.56 3.45
CA MET A 67 7.68 -0.62 4.72
C MET A 67 6.84 0.64 4.96
N SER A 68 7.32 1.83 4.57
CA SER A 68 6.52 3.05 4.70
C SER A 68 5.25 3.05 3.83
N LYS A 69 5.18 2.21 2.78
CA LYS A 69 3.99 2.04 1.93
C LYS A 69 2.99 1.01 2.45
N GLN A 70 3.33 0.26 3.50
CA GLN A 70 2.44 -0.73 4.08
C GLN A 70 1.12 -0.10 4.51
N VAL A 71 1.19 1.04 5.21
CA VAL A 71 -0.01 1.78 5.66
C VAL A 71 -0.89 2.22 4.49
N ASN A 72 -0.29 2.68 3.40
CA ASN A 72 -1.04 3.06 2.19
C ASN A 72 -1.77 1.90 1.54
N SER A 73 -1.31 0.67 1.76
CA SER A 73 -1.94 -0.55 1.25
C SER A 73 -3.13 -1.00 2.09
N PHE A 74 -3.25 -0.50 3.33
CA PHE A 74 -4.41 -0.73 4.21
C PHE A 74 -5.41 0.44 4.19
N LYS A 75 -5.16 1.51 3.42
CA LYS A 75 -5.98 2.73 3.43
C LYS A 75 -7.47 2.46 3.15
N PHE A 76 -7.78 1.59 2.19
CA PHE A 76 -9.15 1.21 1.86
C PHE A 76 -9.84 0.50 3.04
N ILE A 77 -9.16 -0.46 3.67
CA ILE A 77 -9.68 -1.20 4.84
C ILE A 77 -9.96 -0.23 6.00
N ILE A 78 -9.01 0.67 6.30
CA ILE A 78 -9.16 1.68 7.35
C ILE A 78 -10.34 2.61 7.05
N THR A 79 -10.44 3.09 5.81
CA THR A 79 -11.53 3.99 5.39
C THR A 79 -12.90 3.30 5.47
N ALA A 80 -13.01 2.08 4.98
CA ALA A 80 -14.23 1.28 5.05
C ALA A 80 -14.65 1.03 6.50
N PHE A 81 -13.69 0.78 7.40
CA PHE A 81 -13.95 0.60 8.83
C PHE A 81 -14.50 1.86 9.49
N ILE A 82 -13.94 3.03 9.17
CA ILE A 82 -14.45 4.32 9.65
C ILE A 82 -15.88 4.57 9.15
N VAL A 83 -16.16 4.31 7.87
CA VAL A 83 -17.50 4.47 7.29
C VAL A 83 -18.50 3.52 7.96
N MET A 84 -18.10 2.27 8.22
CA MET A 84 -18.92 1.28 8.94
C MET A 84 -19.27 1.73 10.36
N ILE A 85 -18.32 2.29 11.10
CA ILE A 85 -18.59 2.84 12.44
C ILE A 85 -19.56 4.03 12.33
N ALA A 86 -19.35 4.93 11.36
CA ALA A 86 -20.23 6.07 11.17
C ALA A 86 -21.67 5.66 10.83
N SER A 87 -21.87 4.65 9.96
CA SER A 87 -23.21 4.15 9.64
C SER A 87 -23.89 3.49 10.84
N LEU A 88 -23.15 2.80 11.70
CA LEU A 88 -23.68 2.26 12.95
C LEU A 88 -24.11 3.36 13.93
N MET A 89 -23.28 4.40 14.10
CA MET A 89 -23.62 5.55 14.94
C MET A 89 -24.87 6.27 14.45
N ILE A 90 -25.02 6.46 13.13
CA ILE A 90 -26.21 7.06 12.54
C ILE A 90 -27.45 6.18 12.80
N SER A 91 -27.33 4.85 12.66
CA SER A 91 -28.42 3.93 12.95
C SER A 91 -28.90 4.04 14.40
N GLN A 92 -27.97 4.15 15.36
CA GLN A 92 -28.29 4.33 16.78
C GLN A 92 -28.99 5.68 17.06
N ILE A 93 -28.60 6.75 16.35
CA ILE A 93 -29.28 8.04 16.48
C ILE A 93 -30.72 7.96 15.92
N LEU A 94 -30.92 7.25 14.81
CA LEU A 94 -32.25 7.03 14.25
C LEU A 94 -33.16 6.23 15.21
N ASP A 95 -32.57 5.34 16.01
CA ASP A 95 -33.26 4.55 17.06
C ASP A 95 -33.75 5.41 18.19
N LEU A 96 -32.91 6.35 18.63
CA LEU A 96 -33.31 7.32 19.63
C LEU A 96 -34.49 8.19 19.17
N ILE A 97 -34.61 8.46 17.87
CA ILE A 97 -35.70 9.26 17.29
C ILE A 97 -36.96 8.41 17.04
N GLY A 98 -36.84 7.07 16.99
CA GLY A 98 -37.94 6.14 16.68
C GLY A 98 -38.21 5.98 15.17
N LEU A 99 -37.18 6.14 14.33
CA LEU A 99 -37.25 5.99 12.87
C LEU A 99 -36.79 4.59 12.40
N ASP A 100 -37.41 3.55 12.93
CA ASP A 100 -36.98 2.14 12.80
C ASP A 100 -36.84 1.65 11.36
N PHE A 101 -37.73 2.10 10.47
CA PHE A 101 -37.70 1.70 9.06
C PHE A 101 -36.45 2.20 8.33
N LEU A 102 -35.83 3.29 8.79
CA LEU A 102 -34.61 3.84 8.19
C LEU A 102 -33.35 3.12 8.66
N MET A 103 -33.38 2.33 9.74
CA MET A 103 -32.19 1.63 10.26
C MET A 103 -31.77 0.46 9.39
N ALA A 104 -32.74 -0.30 8.88
CA ALA A 104 -32.51 -1.50 8.10
C ALA A 104 -31.47 -1.32 6.96
N PRO A 105 -31.54 -0.26 6.12
CA PRO A 105 -30.52 -0.04 5.10
C PRO A 105 -29.14 0.28 5.68
N PHE A 106 -29.02 1.04 6.78
CA PHE A 106 -27.72 1.33 7.41
C PHE A 106 -27.08 0.07 7.98
N HIS A 107 -27.86 -0.81 8.62
CA HIS A 107 -27.34 -2.10 9.09
C HIS A 107 -26.90 -3.00 7.94
N LEU A 108 -27.67 -3.06 6.84
CA LEU A 108 -27.27 -3.80 5.64
C LEU A 108 -25.95 -3.27 5.06
N ILE A 109 -25.79 -1.95 4.94
CA ILE A 109 -24.54 -1.33 4.48
C ILE A 109 -23.38 -1.71 5.41
N SER A 110 -23.56 -1.62 6.72
CA SER A 110 -22.52 -1.98 7.69
C SER A 110 -22.09 -3.44 7.58
N VAL A 111 -23.04 -4.37 7.41
CA VAL A 111 -22.73 -5.81 7.22
C VAL A 111 -21.98 -6.06 5.91
N LEU A 112 -22.38 -5.40 4.82
CA LEU A 112 -21.68 -5.50 3.54
C LEU A 112 -20.25 -4.95 3.63
N LEU A 113 -20.06 -3.81 4.31
CA LEU A 113 -18.73 -3.25 4.55
C LEU A 113 -17.86 -4.19 5.39
N LEU A 114 -18.44 -4.85 6.40
CA LEU A 114 -17.73 -5.84 7.20
C LEU A 114 -17.24 -7.02 6.35
N LEU A 115 -18.12 -7.60 5.52
CA LEU A 115 -17.76 -8.69 4.62
C LEU A 115 -16.65 -8.26 3.64
N LEU A 116 -16.73 -7.04 3.13
CA LEU A 116 -15.71 -6.49 2.24
C LEU A 116 -14.37 -6.30 2.96
N ILE A 117 -14.37 -5.80 4.19
CA ILE A 117 -13.17 -5.65 5.01
C ILE A 117 -12.52 -7.01 5.25
N LEU A 118 -13.31 -8.03 5.63
CA LEU A 118 -12.81 -9.39 5.85
C LEU A 118 -12.20 -9.98 4.57
N PHE A 119 -12.89 -9.81 3.44
CA PHE A 119 -12.38 -10.25 2.15
C PHE A 119 -11.08 -9.54 1.77
N CYS A 120 -11.00 -8.21 1.93
CA CYS A 120 -9.80 -7.45 1.65
C CYS A 120 -8.65 -7.78 2.60
N ALA A 121 -8.92 -8.01 3.88
CA ALA A 121 -7.93 -8.45 4.85
C ALA A 121 -7.38 -9.83 4.47
N TYR A 122 -8.25 -10.77 4.13
CA TYR A 122 -7.84 -12.08 3.60
C TYR A 122 -6.96 -11.92 2.36
N ALA A 123 -7.39 -11.10 1.39
CA ALA A 123 -6.63 -10.88 0.17
C ALA A 123 -5.25 -10.22 0.42
N GLN A 124 -5.11 -9.37 1.44
CA GLN A 124 -3.81 -8.81 1.86
C GLN A 124 -2.87 -9.89 2.40
N PHE A 125 -3.39 -10.82 3.23
CA PHE A 125 -2.56 -11.88 3.82
C PHE A 125 -2.03 -12.86 2.78
N TYR A 126 -2.83 -13.19 1.76
CA TYR A 126 -2.45 -14.19 0.75
C TYR A 126 -1.74 -13.61 -0.48
N GLY A 127 -1.59 -12.29 -0.58
CA GLY A 127 -0.77 -11.61 -1.60
C GLY A 127 -1.23 -11.71 -3.07
N GLY A 128 -2.17 -12.60 -3.40
CA GLY A 128 -2.56 -12.91 -4.79
C GLY A 128 -3.30 -11.80 -5.55
N PHE A 129 -3.79 -10.75 -4.87
CA PHE A 129 -4.64 -9.71 -5.45
C PHE A 129 -4.07 -8.29 -5.35
N SER A 130 -2.75 -8.14 -5.19
CA SER A 130 -2.06 -6.86 -4.97
C SER A 130 -2.48 -5.75 -5.96
N GLY A 131 -2.69 -6.07 -7.24
CA GLY A 131 -3.15 -5.11 -8.25
C GLY A 131 -4.59 -4.62 -8.05
N VAL A 132 -5.50 -5.48 -7.61
CA VAL A 132 -6.89 -5.10 -7.28
C VAL A 132 -6.91 -4.26 -6.01
N LEU A 133 -6.16 -4.68 -4.99
CA LEU A 133 -6.05 -3.95 -3.73
C LEU A 133 -5.44 -2.57 -3.93
N TYR A 134 -4.44 -2.42 -4.81
CA TYR A 134 -3.89 -1.12 -5.17
C TYR A 134 -4.97 -0.19 -5.73
N LYS A 135 -5.79 -0.67 -6.68
CA LYS A 135 -6.90 0.12 -7.25
C LYS A 135 -7.95 0.49 -6.20
N LEU A 136 -8.30 -0.43 -5.31
CA LEU A 136 -9.22 -0.15 -4.19
C LEU A 136 -8.66 0.93 -3.25
N ASN A 137 -7.36 0.91 -2.99
CA ASN A 137 -6.69 1.94 -2.17
C ASN A 137 -6.66 3.34 -2.81
N LEU A 138 -6.96 3.48 -4.11
CA LEU A 138 -7.15 4.79 -4.75
C LEU A 138 -8.54 5.40 -4.50
N ILE A 139 -9.54 4.58 -4.16
CA ILE A 139 -10.92 5.03 -3.94
C ILE A 139 -11.01 6.02 -2.78
N PRO A 140 -10.42 5.79 -1.60
CA PRO A 140 -10.41 6.76 -0.51
C PRO A 140 -9.82 8.11 -0.92
N ASP A 141 -8.76 8.12 -1.72
CA ASP A 141 -8.13 9.36 -2.20
C ASP A 141 -9.02 10.10 -3.22
N TYR A 142 -9.81 9.38 -4.01
CA TYR A 142 -10.85 9.99 -4.84
C TYR A 142 -11.98 10.58 -3.99
N LEU A 143 -12.54 9.80 -3.05
CA LEU A 143 -13.60 10.25 -2.15
C LEU A 143 -13.19 11.48 -1.36
N MET A 144 -11.98 11.48 -0.78
CA MET A 144 -11.45 12.61 -0.03
C MET A 144 -11.30 13.85 -0.92
N ARG A 145 -10.88 13.70 -2.18
CA ARG A 145 -10.80 14.81 -3.14
C ARG A 145 -12.17 15.39 -3.45
N GLU A 146 -13.18 14.55 -3.69
CA GLU A 146 -14.53 15.01 -3.97
C GLU A 146 -15.18 15.68 -2.75
N ILE A 147 -15.02 15.11 -1.54
CA ILE A 147 -15.47 15.74 -0.30
C ILE A 147 -14.80 17.12 -0.13
N LYS A 148 -13.48 17.21 -0.34
CA LYS A 148 -12.77 18.49 -0.26
C LYS A 148 -13.28 19.50 -1.28
N LYS A 149 -13.57 19.10 -2.52
CA LYS A 149 -14.18 20.02 -3.51
C LYS A 149 -15.52 20.54 -3.04
N LEU A 150 -16.43 19.66 -2.62
CA LEU A 150 -17.76 20.05 -2.14
C LEU A 150 -17.71 20.97 -0.92
N VAL A 151 -16.75 20.74 -0.01
CA VAL A 151 -16.55 21.60 1.17
C VAL A 151 -15.90 22.93 0.77
N ILE A 152 -14.83 22.92 -0.04
CA ILE A 152 -14.11 24.15 -0.44
C ILE A 152 -15.01 25.04 -1.30
N GLU A 153 -15.77 24.49 -2.24
CA GLU A 153 -16.74 25.23 -3.06
C GLU A 153 -17.84 25.88 -2.20
N LYS A 154 -18.21 25.25 -1.08
CA LYS A 154 -19.18 25.79 -0.12
C LYS A 154 -18.61 26.85 0.82
N TYR A 155 -17.31 26.82 1.12
CA TYR A 155 -16.65 27.71 2.09
C TYR A 155 -15.77 28.82 1.47
N HIS A 156 -15.44 28.74 0.18
CA HIS A 156 -14.68 29.78 -0.54
C HIS A 156 -15.30 30.03 -1.93
N PRO A 157 -16.43 30.76 -2.03
CA PRO A 157 -16.88 31.31 -3.30
C PRO A 157 -15.97 32.50 -3.63
N VAL A 158 -14.76 32.24 -4.14
CA VAL A 158 -13.93 33.31 -4.68
C VAL A 158 -14.62 33.79 -5.95
N LYS A 159 -15.36 34.89 -5.81
CA LYS A 159 -15.63 35.82 -6.91
C LYS A 159 -14.28 36.20 -7.50
N ILE A 160 -13.96 35.65 -8.66
CA ILE A 160 -12.95 36.22 -9.54
C ILE A 160 -13.76 37.13 -10.47
N GLU A 161 -13.86 38.41 -10.10
CA GLU A 161 -14.03 39.51 -11.05
C GLU A 161 -12.67 39.84 -11.68
#